data_AF-A0A7Y4IQ74-F1
#
_entry.id   AF-A0A7Y4IQ74-F1
#
_cell.length_a   1.000
_cell.length_b   1.000
_cell.length_c   1.000
_cell.angle_alpha   90.00
_cell.angle_beta   90.00
_cell.angle_gamma   90.00
#
_symmetry.space_group_name_H-M   'P 1'
#
loop_
_entity.id
_entity.type
_entity.pdbx_description
1 polymer ?
#
loop_
_entity_poly.entity_id
_entity_poly.type
_entity_poly.pdbx_seq_one_letter_code
_entity_poly.pdbx_strand_id
1 'polypeptide(L)'
;PGHREHRPPLRPPRLRRVQGSLYTAEAGRAQGRPVFAMPGDVRQEEAAGCNALLRDGEAAVCLGPDDVWRVLKVDPQAAVPPGTMGSWEDLSAEAKGAFAMLDRVPRSFDEVLVGSTFSPAALASALVELELTGLVIQHPGRLYERI
;
A
#
# COMPACT_ATOMS: atom_id res chain seq x y z
N PRO A 1 -24.92 -49.52 -35.51
CA PRO A 1 -25.26 -48.21 -34.92
C PRO A 1 -24.42 -47.96 -33.65
N GLY A 2 -23.29 -47.29 -33.80
CA GLY A 2 -22.35 -47.05 -32.71
C GLY A 2 -21.30 -46.03 -33.15
N HIS A 3 -21.74 -44.81 -33.45
CA HIS A 3 -20.84 -43.71 -33.73
C HIS A 3 -20.15 -43.30 -32.42
N ARG A 4 -18.90 -43.74 -32.25
CA ARG A 4 -18.01 -43.22 -31.22
C ARG A 4 -17.63 -41.80 -31.62
N GLU A 5 -18.24 -40.82 -30.96
CA GLU A 5 -17.87 -39.41 -31.10
C GLU A 5 -16.42 -39.22 -30.65
N HIS A 6 -15.56 -38.96 -31.64
CA HIS A 6 -14.16 -38.62 -31.43
C HIS A 6 -14.12 -37.18 -30.88
N ARG A 7 -14.19 -37.04 -29.56
CA ARG A 7 -14.03 -35.74 -28.89
C ARG A 7 -12.59 -35.25 -29.15
N PRO A 8 -12.38 -34.08 -29.77
CA PRO A 8 -11.03 -33.59 -30.04
C PRO A 8 -10.31 -33.26 -28.73
N PRO A 9 -8.98 -33.38 -28.67
CA PRO A 9 -8.22 -33.06 -27.46
C PRO A 9 -8.39 -31.58 -27.10
N LEU A 10 -8.60 -31.34 -25.81
CA LEU A 10 -8.60 -30.02 -25.19
C LEU A 10 -7.33 -29.27 -25.65
N ARG A 11 -7.49 -28.14 -26.33
CA ARG A 11 -6.37 -27.28 -26.73
C ARG A 11 -5.56 -26.91 -25.49
N PRO A 12 -4.22 -26.96 -25.52
CA PRO A 12 -3.42 -26.49 -24.40
C PRO A 12 -3.72 -25.00 -24.15
N PRO A 13 -3.76 -24.56 -22.87
CA PRO A 13 -3.97 -23.15 -22.57
C PRO A 13 -2.86 -22.36 -23.24
N ARG A 14 -3.24 -21.34 -24.01
CA ARG A 14 -2.29 -20.41 -24.63
C ARG A 14 -1.40 -19.87 -23.50
N LEU A 15 -0.08 -20.01 -23.65
CA LEU A 15 0.93 -19.45 -22.75
C LEU A 15 0.67 -17.94 -22.63
N ARG A 16 -0.09 -17.60 -21.60
CA ARG A 16 -0.33 -16.25 -21.15
C ARG A 16 1.02 -15.74 -20.69
N ARG A 17 1.49 -14.60 -21.19
CA ARG A 17 2.67 -13.93 -20.62
C ARG A 17 2.44 -13.85 -19.12
N VAL A 18 3.20 -14.63 -18.37
CA VAL A 18 3.02 -14.78 -16.93
C VAL A 18 3.73 -13.61 -16.27
N GLN A 19 2.99 -12.52 -16.09
CA GLN A 19 3.42 -11.47 -15.18
C GLN A 19 3.54 -12.09 -13.78
N GLY A 20 4.67 -11.90 -13.10
CA GLY A 20 4.96 -12.56 -11.82
C GLY A 20 3.88 -12.37 -10.75
N SER A 21 3.11 -11.28 -10.83
CA SER A 21 1.96 -11.01 -9.96
C SER A 21 0.81 -12.02 -10.11
N LEU A 22 0.62 -12.63 -11.29
CA LEU A 22 -0.44 -13.63 -11.52
C LEU A 22 -0.17 -14.93 -10.75
N TYR A 23 1.09 -15.35 -10.66
CA TYR A 23 1.45 -16.52 -9.85
C TYR A 23 1.21 -16.27 -8.36
N THR A 24 1.53 -15.08 -7.86
CA THR A 24 1.22 -14.70 -6.48
C THR A 24 -0.29 -14.67 -6.23
N ALA A 25 -1.07 -14.17 -7.19
CA ALA A 25 -2.53 -14.19 -7.11
C ALA A 25 -3.08 -15.64 -7.07
N GLU A 26 -2.59 -16.51 -7.95
CA GLU A 26 -2.98 -17.93 -7.98
C GLU A 26 -2.62 -18.64 -6.66
N ALA A 27 -1.38 -18.46 -6.19
CA ALA A 27 -0.93 -19.01 -4.92
C ALA A 27 -1.74 -18.49 -3.72
N GLY A 28 -2.08 -17.20 -3.72
CA GLY A 28 -2.94 -16.59 -2.69
C GLY A 28 -4.33 -17.24 -2.65
N ARG A 29 -4.96 -17.42 -3.82
CA ARG A 29 -6.25 -18.12 -3.94
C ARG A 29 -6.16 -19.56 -3.47
N ALA A 30 -5.12 -20.28 -3.86
CA ALA A 30 -4.90 -21.67 -3.44
C ALA A 30 -4.74 -21.80 -1.91
N GLN A 31 -4.23 -20.76 -1.24
CA GLN A 31 -4.14 -20.68 0.22
C GLN A 31 -5.41 -20.13 0.90
N GLY A 32 -6.49 -19.89 0.14
CA GLY A 32 -7.72 -19.29 0.67
C GLY A 32 -7.56 -17.83 1.10
N ARG A 33 -6.53 -17.13 0.64
CA ARG A 33 -6.30 -15.71 0.92
C ARG A 33 -7.12 -14.86 -0.07
N PRO A 34 -7.70 -13.74 0.39
CA PRO A 34 -8.39 -12.83 -0.52
C PRO A 34 -7.39 -12.21 -1.50
N VAL A 35 -7.76 -12.20 -2.78
CA VAL A 35 -6.99 -11.59 -3.86
C VAL A 35 -7.77 -10.42 -4.42
N PHE A 36 -7.07 -9.33 -4.64
CA PHE A 36 -7.63 -8.09 -5.17
C PHE A 36 -6.93 -7.71 -6.46
N ALA A 37 -7.67 -7.09 -7.37
CA ALA A 37 -7.13 -6.55 -8.60
C ALA A 37 -7.73 -5.17 -8.87
N MET A 38 -6.88 -4.25 -9.30
CA MET A 38 -7.30 -2.92 -9.73
C MET A 38 -7.68 -2.97 -11.21
N PRO A 39 -8.87 -2.49 -11.60
CA PRO A 39 -9.24 -2.40 -13.00
C PRO A 39 -8.35 -1.37 -13.70
N GLY A 40 -7.93 -1.67 -14.93
CA GLY A 40 -7.10 -0.77 -15.76
C GLY A 40 -7.61 -0.65 -17.19
N ASP A 41 -7.07 0.32 -17.95
CA ASP A 41 -7.44 0.53 -19.36
C ASP A 41 -7.13 -0.73 -20.19
N VAL A 42 -8.12 -1.19 -20.95
CA VAL A 42 -8.04 -2.36 -21.83
C VAL A 42 -6.99 -2.24 -22.94
N ARG A 43 -6.53 -1.02 -23.23
CA ARG A 43 -5.48 -0.74 -24.21
C ARG A 43 -4.08 -0.93 -23.65
N GLN A 44 -3.92 -0.98 -22.32
CA GLN A 44 -2.64 -1.20 -21.65
C GLN A 44 -2.39 -2.70 -21.46
N GLU A 45 -1.27 -3.19 -22.00
CA GLU A 45 -0.93 -4.62 -21.91
C GLU A 45 -0.72 -5.05 -20.44
N GLU A 46 -0.23 -4.14 -19.59
CA GLU A 46 0.04 -4.37 -18.18
C GLU A 46 -1.24 -4.62 -17.37
N ALA A 47 -2.36 -4.03 -17.79
CA ALA A 47 -3.66 -4.18 -17.13
C ALA A 47 -4.38 -5.49 -17.50
N ALA A 48 -3.94 -6.17 -18.56
CA ALA A 48 -4.59 -7.39 -19.06
C ALA A 48 -4.61 -8.52 -18.03
N GLY A 49 -3.59 -8.60 -17.16
CA GLY A 49 -3.53 -9.54 -16.04
C GLY A 49 -4.65 -9.31 -15.03
N CYS A 50 -4.68 -8.11 -14.44
CA CYS A 50 -5.69 -7.67 -13.47
C CYS A 50 -7.12 -7.77 -14.03
N ASN A 51 -7.34 -7.29 -15.25
CA ASN A 51 -8.67 -7.29 -15.88
C ASN A 51 -9.19 -8.71 -16.11
N ALA A 52 -8.33 -9.68 -16.41
CA ALA A 52 -8.77 -11.07 -16.52
C ALA A 52 -9.08 -11.70 -15.16
N LEU A 53 -8.27 -11.42 -14.12
CA LEU A 53 -8.60 -11.88 -12.77
C LEU A 53 -9.98 -11.37 -12.35
N LEU A 54 -10.30 -10.12 -12.66
CA LEU A 54 -11.63 -9.54 -12.40
C LEU A 54 -12.73 -10.19 -13.23
N ARG A 55 -12.53 -10.36 -14.54
CA ARG A 55 -13.49 -11.00 -15.45
C ARG A 55 -13.81 -12.44 -15.04
N ASP A 56 -12.79 -13.18 -14.65
CA ASP A 56 -12.89 -14.62 -14.35
C ASP A 56 -13.38 -14.85 -12.89
N GLY A 57 -13.69 -13.78 -12.15
CA GLY A 57 -14.14 -13.84 -10.76
C GLY A 57 -13.04 -14.31 -9.80
N GLU A 58 -11.78 -14.18 -10.23
CA GLU A 58 -10.62 -14.67 -9.50
C GLU A 58 -10.06 -13.66 -8.48
N ALA A 59 -10.42 -12.39 -8.62
CA ALA A 59 -10.07 -11.34 -7.68
C ALA A 59 -11.27 -10.43 -7.42
N ALA A 60 -11.32 -9.87 -6.20
CA ALA A 60 -12.23 -8.77 -5.90
C ALA A 60 -11.69 -7.46 -6.49
N VAL A 61 -12.60 -6.56 -6.85
CA VAL A 61 -12.25 -5.19 -7.28
C VAL A 61 -11.62 -4.44 -6.10
N CYS A 62 -10.52 -3.75 -6.35
CA CYS A 62 -9.92 -2.81 -5.42
C CYS A 62 -9.70 -1.46 -6.12
N LEU A 63 -10.42 -0.45 -5.66
CA LEU A 63 -10.30 0.95 -6.11
C LEU A 63 -9.56 1.81 -5.07
N GLY A 64 -9.40 1.30 -3.86
CA GLY A 64 -8.74 1.98 -2.76
C GLY A 64 -8.54 1.08 -1.54
N PRO A 65 -7.88 1.60 -0.49
CA PRO A 65 -7.58 0.83 0.72
C PRO A 65 -8.85 0.35 1.46
N ASP A 66 -9.96 1.10 1.39
CA ASP A 66 -11.24 0.74 2.01
C ASP A 66 -11.78 -0.62 1.55
N ASP A 67 -11.57 -0.98 0.28
CA ASP A 67 -12.00 -2.27 -0.28
C ASP A 67 -11.27 -3.44 0.40
N VAL A 68 -9.99 -3.23 0.71
CA VAL A 68 -9.14 -4.22 1.39
C VAL A 68 -9.50 -4.29 2.87
N TRP A 69 -9.64 -3.14 3.54
CA TRP A 69 -9.99 -3.05 4.96
C TRP A 69 -11.32 -3.73 5.27
N ARG A 70 -12.33 -3.50 4.43
CA ARG A 70 -13.66 -4.11 4.57
C ARG A 70 -13.61 -5.64 4.54
N VAL A 71 -12.81 -6.22 3.65
CA VAL A 71 -12.66 -7.68 3.54
C VAL A 71 -11.83 -8.25 4.68
N LEU A 72 -10.77 -7.54 5.09
CA LEU A 72 -9.93 -7.94 6.22
C LEU A 72 -10.57 -7.65 7.59
N LYS A 73 -11.72 -6.96 7.62
CA LYS A 73 -12.40 -6.49 8.84
C LYS A 73 -11.47 -5.66 9.73
N VAL A 74 -10.60 -4.88 9.10
CA VAL A 74 -9.71 -3.93 9.77
C VAL A 74 -10.46 -2.62 9.92
N ASP A 75 -10.55 -2.11 11.14
CA ASP A 75 -10.98 -0.75 11.39
C ASP A 75 -9.74 0.16 11.34
N PRO A 76 -9.60 1.03 10.31
CA PRO A 76 -8.47 1.93 10.21
C PRO A 76 -8.41 2.93 11.36
N GLN A 77 -9.53 3.23 12.04
CA GLN A 77 -9.54 4.09 13.22
C GLN A 77 -9.06 3.38 14.49
N ALA A 78 -9.09 2.05 14.52
CA ALA A 78 -8.59 1.27 15.67
C ALA A 78 -7.06 1.15 15.67
N ALA A 79 -6.38 1.45 14.55
CA ALA A 79 -4.95 1.24 14.37
C ALA A 79 -4.05 2.41 14.81
N VAL A 80 -4.64 3.58 15.10
CA VAL A 80 -3.93 4.72 15.68
C VAL A 80 -4.86 5.31 16.73
N PRO A 81 -4.59 5.17 18.04
CA PRO A 81 -5.22 6.07 18.99
C PRO A 81 -4.87 7.47 18.50
N PRO A 82 -5.83 8.34 18.20
CA PRO A 82 -5.50 9.72 17.91
C PRO A 82 -4.76 10.21 19.15
N GLY A 83 -3.44 10.38 19.04
CA GLY A 83 -2.69 11.16 20.01
C GLY A 83 -3.48 12.45 20.14
N THR A 84 -3.83 12.82 21.37
CA THR A 84 -4.65 14.00 21.70
C THR A 84 -4.28 15.11 20.74
N MET A 85 -5.17 15.37 19.78
CA MET A 85 -4.83 16.03 18.52
C MET A 85 -4.40 17.46 18.86
N GLY A 86 -3.10 17.70 18.96
CA GLY A 86 -2.57 19.06 18.95
C GLY A 86 -2.98 19.65 17.61
N SER A 87 -3.56 20.85 17.61
CA SER A 87 -3.87 21.50 16.34
C SER A 87 -2.55 21.73 15.59
N TRP A 88 -2.57 21.63 14.26
CA TRP A 88 -1.47 22.10 13.43
C TRP A 88 -1.03 23.53 13.82
N GLU A 89 -1.97 24.34 14.31
CA GLU A 89 -1.71 25.68 14.79
C GLU A 89 -0.80 25.71 16.02
N ASP A 90 -0.92 24.74 16.92
CA ASP A 90 -0.19 24.64 18.20
C ASP A 90 1.27 24.18 18.02
N LEU A 91 1.62 23.66 16.85
CA LEU A 91 2.96 23.18 16.57
C LEU A 91 4.00 24.31 16.58
N SER A 92 5.16 24.01 17.15
CA SER A 92 6.36 24.87 17.06
C SER A 92 6.75 25.18 15.60
N ALA A 93 7.45 26.30 15.38
CA ALA A 93 7.94 26.66 14.05
C ALA A 93 8.92 25.60 13.51
N GLU A 94 9.69 25.01 14.42
CA GLU A 94 10.63 23.92 14.17
C GLU A 94 9.89 22.65 13.75
N ALA A 95 8.80 22.27 14.43
CA ALA A 95 7.95 21.15 14.03
C ALA A 95 7.33 21.36 12.65
N LYS A 96 6.79 22.55 12.37
CA LYS A 96 6.24 22.88 11.04
C LYS A 96 7.31 22.81 9.95
N GLY A 97 8.52 23.29 10.24
CA GLY A 97 9.65 23.23 9.31
C GLY A 97 10.18 21.82 9.09
N ALA A 98 10.30 21.01 10.15
CA ALA A 98 10.70 19.60 10.04
C ALA A 98 9.66 18.78 9.26
N PHE A 99 8.37 19.02 9.49
CA PHE A 99 7.28 18.39 8.76
C PHE A 99 7.31 18.69 7.26
N ALA A 100 7.73 19.90 6.86
CA ALA A 100 7.89 20.27 5.45
C ALA A 100 9.05 19.54 4.75
N MET A 101 10.02 19.01 5.51
CA MET A 101 11.17 18.26 4.98
C MET A 101 10.93 16.75 4.89
N LEU A 102 9.88 16.24 5.56
CA LEU A 102 9.48 14.84 5.55
C LEU A 102 8.45 14.57 4.45
N ASP A 103 8.51 13.37 3.89
CA ASP A 103 7.58 12.83 2.91
C ASP A 103 7.11 11.42 3.32
N ARG A 104 6.40 10.75 2.41
CA ARG A 104 5.93 9.36 2.59
C ARG A 104 7.05 8.33 2.40
N VAL A 105 8.29 8.77 2.22
CA VAL A 105 9.45 7.90 2.18
C VAL A 105 10.16 8.06 3.52
N PRO A 106 10.39 6.98 4.29
CA PRO A 106 11.10 7.11 5.57
C PRO A 106 12.49 7.73 5.39
N ARG A 107 12.76 8.81 6.13
CA ARG A 107 14.07 9.49 6.15
C ARG A 107 14.71 9.41 7.53
N SER A 108 16.02 9.26 7.56
CA SER A 108 16.77 9.25 8.82
C SER A 108 16.87 10.64 9.45
N PHE A 109 17.09 10.65 10.77
CA PHE A 109 17.39 11.88 11.50
C PHE A 109 18.50 12.71 10.86
N ASP A 110 19.60 12.06 10.45
CA ASP A 110 20.77 12.75 9.89
C ASP A 110 20.48 13.35 8.51
N GLU A 111 19.68 12.69 7.67
CA GLU A 111 19.27 13.22 6.37
C GLU A 111 18.42 14.49 6.51
N VAL A 112 17.48 14.49 7.46
CA VAL A 112 16.67 15.67 7.76
C VAL A 112 17.54 16.78 8.36
N LEU A 113 18.48 16.43 9.24
CA LEU A 113 19.39 17.39 9.85
C LEU A 113 20.25 18.11 8.81
N VAL A 114 20.87 17.38 7.87
CA VAL A 114 21.71 17.93 6.80
C VAL A 114 20.93 18.87 5.88
N GLY A 115 19.65 18.55 5.61
CA GLY A 115 18.77 19.39 4.81
C GLY A 115 18.19 20.60 5.55
N SER A 116 18.39 20.70 6.86
CA SER A 116 17.76 21.69 7.73
C SER A 116 18.73 22.74 8.27
N THR A 117 18.16 23.85 8.75
CA THR A 117 18.90 24.87 9.53
C THR A 117 18.76 24.66 11.04
N PHE A 118 18.22 23.51 11.47
CA PHE A 118 17.95 23.23 12.87
C PHE A 118 19.19 22.75 13.60
N SER A 119 19.27 23.03 14.91
CA SER A 119 20.20 22.31 15.77
C SER A 119 19.72 20.87 15.98
N PRO A 120 20.61 19.91 16.27
CA PRO A 120 20.21 18.52 16.54
C PRO A 120 19.18 18.41 17.67
N ALA A 121 19.31 19.24 18.71
CA ALA A 121 18.37 19.26 19.82
C ALA A 121 16.98 19.79 19.39
N ALA A 122 16.95 20.85 18.58
CA ALA A 122 15.70 21.41 18.07
C ALA A 122 14.98 20.42 17.14
N LEU A 123 15.71 19.76 16.24
CA LEU A 123 15.13 18.74 15.36
C LEU A 123 14.58 17.54 16.15
N ALA A 124 15.32 17.07 17.16
CA ALA A 124 14.85 15.97 18.01
C ALA A 124 13.55 16.33 18.75
N SER A 125 13.47 17.55 19.29
CA SER A 125 12.26 18.03 19.96
C SER A 125 11.08 18.16 18.99
N ALA A 126 11.32 18.71 17.79
CA ALA A 126 10.32 18.87 16.73
C ALA A 126 9.75 17.52 16.26
N LEU A 127 10.59 16.50 16.08
CA LEU A 127 10.16 15.18 15.64
C LEU A 127 9.31 14.47 16.70
N VAL A 128 9.66 14.61 17.99
CA VAL A 128 8.85 14.09 19.09
C VAL A 128 7.49 14.79 19.15
N GLU A 129 7.45 16.10 18.96
CA GLU A 129 6.20 16.86 18.90
C GLU A 129 5.29 16.39 17.75
N LEU A 130 5.87 16.15 16.57
CA LEU A 130 5.16 15.61 15.41
C LEU A 130 4.67 14.17 15.61
N GLU A 131 5.43 13.35 16.34
CA GLU A 131 5.04 11.99 16.70
C GLU A 131 3.87 12.00 17.70
N LEU A 132 3.94 12.84 18.74
CA LEU A 132 2.89 12.97 19.75
C LEU A 132 1.57 13.51 19.16
N THR A 133 1.65 14.37 18.15
CA THR A 133 0.49 14.89 17.42
C THR A 133 -0.03 13.94 16.34
N GLY A 134 0.65 12.82 16.10
CA GLY A 134 0.25 11.82 15.11
C GLY A 134 0.38 12.31 13.66
N LEU A 135 1.30 13.23 13.38
CA LEU A 135 1.59 13.72 12.03
C LEU A 135 2.78 13.00 11.37
N VAL A 136 3.64 12.39 12.19
CA VAL A 136 4.81 11.61 11.78
C VAL A 136 4.83 10.29 12.51
N ILE A 137 5.29 9.23 11.84
CA ILE A 137 5.54 7.92 12.44
C ILE A 137 7.05 7.70 12.51
N GLN A 138 7.54 7.23 13.66
CA GLN A 138 8.90 6.74 13.81
C GLN A 138 8.96 5.23 13.54
N HIS A 139 9.86 4.85 12.65
CA HIS A 139 10.21 3.46 12.34
C HIS A 139 11.49 3.03 13.07
N PRO A 140 11.75 1.72 13.22
CA PRO A 140 13.01 1.21 13.74
C PRO A 140 14.22 1.80 12.99
N GLY A 141 15.26 2.17 13.72
CA GLY A 141 16.46 2.80 13.14
C GLY A 141 16.40 4.33 13.04
N ARG A 142 15.47 4.99 13.76
CA ARG A 142 15.28 6.46 13.75
C ARG A 142 14.99 7.00 12.35
N LEU A 143 14.14 6.27 11.63
CA LEU A 143 13.57 6.72 10.37
C LEU A 143 12.20 7.34 10.65
N TYR A 144 11.88 8.44 9.98
CA TYR A 144 10.66 9.21 10.18
C TYR A 144 9.92 9.33 8.85
N GLU A 145 8.62 9.10 8.90
CA GLU A 145 7.72 9.16 7.74
C GLU A 145 6.52 10.04 8.06
N ARG A 146 6.10 10.86 7.10
CA ARG A 146 4.91 11.69 7.21
C ARG A 146 3.64 10.89 6.91
N ILE A 147 2.61 11.05 7.74
CA ILE A 147 1.27 10.47 7.53
C ILE A 147 0.49 11.23 6.45
#